data_AF-A0A8T6CZ54-F1
#
_entry.id   AF-A0A8T6CZ54-F1
#
_cell.length_a   1.000
_cell.length_b   1.000
_cell.length_c   1.000
_cell.angle_alpha   90.00
_cell.angle_beta   90.00
_cell.angle_gamma   90.00
#
_symmetry.space_group_name_H-M   'P 1'
#
loop_
_entity.id
_entity.type
_entity.pdbx_description
1 polymer ?
#
loop_
_entity_poly.entity_id
_entity_poly.type
_entity_poly.pdbx_seq_one_letter_code
_entity_poly.pdbx_strand_id
1 'polypeptide(L)' 'QIVQEPEDQFYGDRTYRALDPEGVGWDFHQHVRDVTPEEMMAAMSESPAGE' A
#
# COMPACT_ATOMS: atom_id res chain seq x y z
N GLN A 1 14.64 5.51 -7.96
CA GLN A 1 13.66 5.13 -9.00
C GLN A 1 12.36 4.74 -8.34
N ILE A 2 11.19 5.21 -8.81
CA ILE A 2 9.90 4.69 -8.34
C ILE A 2 9.64 3.35 -9.05
N VAL A 3 9.33 2.31 -8.26
CA VAL A 3 9.07 0.94 -8.77
C VAL A 3 7.65 0.46 -8.45
N GLN A 4 6.96 1.17 -7.56
CA GLN A 4 5.51 1.10 -7.40
C GLN A 4 5.02 2.54 -7.20
N GLU A 5 4.13 3.00 -8.09
CA GLU A 5 3.55 4.34 -8.02
C GLU A 5 2.70 4.51 -6.74
N PRO A 6 2.52 5.74 -6.23
CA PRO A 6 1.68 5.98 -5.06
C PRO A 6 0.23 5.56 -5.27
N GLU A 7 -0.28 4.69 -4.39
CA GLU A 7 -1.65 4.17 -4.44
C GLU A 7 -2.28 4.09 -3.04
N ASP A 8 -3.57 4.42 -2.96
CA ASP A 8 -4.37 4.27 -1.73
C ASP A 8 -4.67 2.79 -1.48
N GLN A 9 -4.25 2.32 -0.31
CA GLN A 9 -4.38 0.93 0.10
C GLN A 9 -5.67 0.72 0.89
N PHE A 10 -6.20 -0.51 0.84
CA PHE A 10 -7.44 -0.87 1.52
C PHE A 10 -7.41 -0.67 3.04
N TYR A 11 -6.20 -0.66 3.63
CA TYR A 11 -5.95 -0.45 5.05
C TYR A 11 -5.73 1.02 5.44
N GLY A 12 -6.00 1.97 4.55
CA GLY A 12 -6.12 3.39 4.89
C GLY A 12 -4.85 4.22 4.74
N ASP A 13 -3.77 3.63 4.24
CA ASP A 13 -2.54 4.34 3.91
C ASP A 13 -2.41 4.52 2.40
N ARG A 14 -1.73 5.57 1.98
CA ARG A 14 -1.14 5.67 0.63
C ARG A 14 0.29 5.17 0.68
N THR A 15 0.63 4.24 -0.19
CA THR A 15 1.97 3.65 -0.24
C THR A 15 2.63 3.80 -1.60
N TYR A 16 3.95 3.93 -1.61
CA TYR A 16 4.75 3.80 -2.82
C TYR A 16 6.09 3.14 -2.48
N ARG A 17 6.73 2.55 -3.50
CA ARG A 17 8.05 1.93 -3.36
C ARG A 17 9.08 2.59 -4.26
N ALA A 18 10.25 2.85 -3.70
CA ALA A 18 11.39 3.36 -4.44
C ALA A 18 12.62 2.46 -4.25
N LEU A 19 13.48 2.43 -5.28
CA LEU A 19 14.86 1.97 -5.16
C LEU A 19 15.78 3.18 -5.03
N ASP A 20 16.72 3.12 -4.11
CA ASP A 20 17.86 4.05 -4.08
C ASP A 20 18.91 3.69 -5.17
N PRO A 21 19.96 4.50 -5.37
CA PRO A 21 20.98 4.21 -6.39
C PRO A 21 21.76 2.91 -6.15
N GLU A 22 21.82 2.44 -4.91
CA GLU A 22 22.43 1.17 -4.50
C GLU A 22 21.52 -0.03 -4.74
N GLY A 23 20.27 0.21 -5.16
CA GLY A 23 19.27 -0.82 -5.44
C GLY A 23 18.53 -1.30 -4.19
N VAL A 24 18.64 -0.61 -3.05
CA VAL A 24 17.89 -0.93 -1.84
C VAL A 24 16.45 -0.44 -1.99
N GLY A 25 15.50 -1.32 -1.64
CA GLY A 25 14.08 -1.00 -1.64
C GLY A 25 13.64 -0.26 -0.39
N TRP A 26 12.88 0.81 -0.59
CA TRP A 26 12.28 1.64 0.44
C TRP A 26 10.77 1.70 0.24
N ASP A 27 10.03 1.36 1.29
CA ASP A 27 8.57 1.49 1.35
C ASP A 27 8.20 2.73 2.15
N PHE A 28 7.32 3.55 1.58
CA PHE A 28 6.84 4.78 2.19
C PHE A 28 5.35 4.68 2.44
N HIS A 29 4.94 5.11 3.63
CA HIS A 29 3.55 5.03 4.09
C HIS A 29 3.09 6.41 4.55
N GLN A 30 1.99 6.88 3.99
CA GLN A 30 1.27 8.05 4.44
C GLN A 30 -0.10 7.60 4.93
N HIS A 31 -0.38 7.78 6.22
CA HIS A 31 -1.73 7.57 6.71
C HIS A 31 -2.72 8.56 6.07
N VAL A 32 -3.78 8.03 5.47
CA VAL A 32 -4.84 8.82 4.81
C VAL A 32 -6.13 8.79 5.63
N ARG A 33 -6.51 7.63 6.16
CA ARG A 33 -7.71 7.47 6.98
C ARG A 33 -7.62 6.27 7.91
N ASP A 34 -8.37 6.33 9.00
CA ASP A 34 -8.66 5.15 9.80
C ASP A 34 -9.57 4.19 9.04
N VAL A 35 -9.30 2.89 9.18
CA VAL A 35 -10.12 1.80 8.63
C VAL A 35 -10.48 0.86 9.75
N THR A 36 -11.77 0.55 9.88
CA THR A 36 -12.24 -0.41 10.87
C THR A 36 -11.85 -1.84 10.47
N PRO A 37 -11.76 -2.77 11.43
CA PRO A 37 -11.53 -4.19 11.12
C PRO A 37 -12.58 -4.77 10.16
N GLU A 38 -13.84 -4.33 10.26
CA GLU A 38 -14.93 -4.79 9.38
C GLU A 38 -14.71 -4.37 7.93
N GLU A 39 -14.34 -3.11 7.70
CA GLU A 39 -14.01 -2.59 6.37
C GLU A 39 -12.78 -3.29 5.76
N MET A 40 -11.74 -3.55 6.56
CA MET A 40 -10.56 -4.31 6.09
C MET A 40 -10.94 -5.73 5.69
N MET A 41 -11.75 -6.43 6.49
CA MET A 41 -12.22 -7.79 6.17
C MET A 41 -13.06 -7.81 4.89
N ALA A 42 -13.94 -6.82 4.70
CA ALA A 42 -14.71 -6.69 3.47
C ALA A 42 -13.80 -6.51 2.24
N ALA A 43 -12.83 -5.59 2.31
CA ALA A 43 -11.92 -5.32 1.20
C ALA A 43 -11.00 -6.50 0.85
N MET A 44 -10.57 -7.28 1.86
CA MET A 44 -9.79 -8.51 1.64
C MET A 44 -10.60 -9.61 0.94
N SER A 45 -11.92 -9.65 1.15
CA SER A 45 -12.80 -10.64 0.51
C SER A 45 -13.12 -10.29 -0.94
N GLU A 46 -12.93 -9.04 -1.36
CA GLU A 46 -13.22 -8.57 -2.73
C GLU A 46 -12.00 -8.52 -3.65
N SER A 47 -10.78 -8.61 -3.10
CA SER A 47 -9.55 -8.65 -3.89
C SER A 47 -9.07 -10.11 -4.10
N PRO A 48 -8.82 -10.59 -5.34
CA PRO A 48 -8.01 -11.79 -5.51
C PRO A 48 -6.61 -11.46 -5.00
N ALA A 49 -6.12 -12.27 -4.06
CA ALA A 49 -4.81 -12.10 -3.46
C ALA A 49 -3.71 -12.11 -4.54
N GLY A 50 -3.04 -10.97 -4.73
CA GLY A 50 -1.71 -10.86 -5.33
C GLY A 50 -1.64 -10.96 -6.86
N GLU A 51 -1.51 -9.81 -7.51
CA GLU A 51 -0.74 -9.63 -8.75
C GLU A 51 0.49 -8.78 -8.47
#